data_AF-A0A954LTZ3-F1
#
_entry.id   AF-A0A954LTZ3-F1
#
_cell.length_a   1.000
_cell.length_b   1.000
_cell.length_c   1.000
_cell.angle_alpha   90.00
_cell.angle_beta   90.00
_cell.angle_gamma   90.00
#
_symmetry.space_group_name_H-M   'P 1'
#
loop_
_entity.id
_entity.type
_entity.pdbx_description
1 polymer ?
#
loop_
_entity_poly.entity_id
_entity_poly.type
_entity_poly.pdbx_seq_one_letter_code
_entity_poly.pdbx_strand_id
1 'polypeptide(L)'
;MTGLRRFLIIATVLAGTMLTAQQSQAAYRQYYSSWSYHPQRSYHYRTYYYKPTPTYTSYNYHYCIHYPSRPRYVYYYNPHSRHYWGRFDLEGKDGAHYSILAEEDRKETLSEIPESAFPEPAAMPVIPDSEDGEQIAVPEGVPGEDLPEGDAATGDAPADN
;
A
#
# COMPACT_ATOMS: atom_id res chain seq x y z
N MET A 1 56.30 50.31 -34.59
CA MET A 1 55.67 50.76 -33.33
C MET A 1 54.21 51.05 -33.62
N THR A 2 53.15 50.45 -33.09
CA THR A 2 52.89 49.29 -32.22
C THR A 2 51.42 48.99 -32.52
N GLY A 3 51.13 47.83 -33.15
CA GLY A 3 49.79 47.46 -33.62
C GLY A 3 48.90 47.00 -32.47
N LEU A 4 47.77 47.68 -32.28
CA LEU A 4 46.76 47.37 -31.27
C LEU A 4 45.93 46.17 -31.72
N ARG A 5 46.25 44.99 -31.18
CA ARG A 5 45.48 43.74 -31.37
C ARG A 5 44.13 43.85 -30.67
N ARG A 6 43.05 43.99 -31.44
CA ARG A 6 41.67 43.90 -30.95
C ARG A 6 41.29 42.42 -30.84
N PHE A 7 41.29 41.89 -29.63
CA PHE A 7 40.66 40.61 -29.31
C PHE A 7 39.15 40.82 -29.21
N LEU A 8 38.39 40.12 -30.05
CA LEU A 8 36.93 40.07 -29.98
C LEU A 8 36.58 38.64 -29.55
N ILE A 9 36.24 38.49 -28.26
CA ILE A 9 35.75 37.23 -27.69
C ILE A 9 34.25 37.18 -27.98
N ILE A 10 33.84 36.30 -28.88
CA ILE A 10 32.43 35.98 -29.12
C ILE A 10 32.05 34.91 -28.10
N ALA A 11 31.31 35.31 -27.07
CA ALA A 11 30.72 34.38 -26.10
C ALA A 11 29.39 33.86 -26.64
N THR A 12 29.40 32.64 -27.19
CA THR A 12 28.17 31.96 -27.62
C THR A 12 27.49 31.33 -26.41
N VAL A 13 26.36 31.91 -25.98
CA VAL A 13 25.49 31.32 -24.94
C VAL A 13 24.67 30.21 -25.58
N LEU A 14 25.05 28.95 -25.32
CA LEU A 14 24.21 27.78 -25.61
C LEU A 14 23.08 27.74 -24.56
N ALA A 15 21.90 28.24 -24.95
CA ALA A 15 20.67 28.03 -24.20
C ALA A 15 20.23 26.56 -24.38
N GLY A 16 20.67 25.70 -23.45
CA GLY A 16 20.17 24.34 -23.33
C GLY A 16 18.73 24.36 -22.86
N THR A 17 17.79 24.05 -23.74
CA THR A 17 16.41 23.73 -23.38
C THR A 17 16.42 22.42 -22.59
N MET A 18 16.32 22.51 -21.26
CA MET A 18 15.97 21.36 -20.44
C MET A 18 14.54 20.96 -20.80
N LEU A 19 14.39 19.91 -21.62
CA LEU A 19 13.16 19.13 -21.63
C LEU A 19 13.07 18.47 -20.24
N THR A 20 12.24 19.00 -19.37
CA THR A 20 11.75 18.25 -18.23
C THR A 20 10.91 17.11 -18.78
N ALA A 21 11.45 15.89 -18.73
CA ALA A 21 10.66 14.70 -18.90
C ALA A 21 9.65 14.68 -17.76
N GLN A 22 8.44 15.16 -18.03
CA GLN A 22 7.30 15.00 -17.14
C GLN A 22 6.99 13.50 -17.13
N GLN A 23 7.59 12.76 -16.18
CA GLN A 23 7.15 11.41 -15.86
C GLN A 23 5.68 11.53 -15.50
N SER A 24 4.80 11.10 -16.40
CA SER A 24 3.42 10.81 -16.06
C SER A 24 3.48 9.77 -14.94
N GLN A 25 3.19 10.16 -13.70
CA GLN A 25 2.80 9.21 -12.67
C GLN A 25 1.63 8.43 -13.26
N ALA A 26 1.88 7.20 -13.71
CA ALA A 26 0.81 6.28 -13.98
C ALA A 26 -0.02 6.24 -12.69
N ALA A 27 -1.29 6.65 -12.76
CA ALA A 27 -2.14 6.61 -11.59
C ALA A 27 -2.27 5.14 -11.19
N TYR A 28 -1.60 4.74 -10.12
CA TYR A 28 -1.62 3.37 -9.65
C TYR A 28 -3.07 2.93 -9.43
N ARG A 29 -3.40 1.70 -9.82
CA ARG A 29 -4.75 1.19 -9.57
C ARG A 29 -4.95 0.82 -8.11
N GLN A 30 -3.87 0.38 -7.47
CA GLN A 30 -3.85 -0.06 -6.09
C GLN A 30 -2.45 0.08 -5.53
N TYR A 31 -2.33 0.27 -4.22
CA TYR A 31 -1.05 0.30 -3.51
C TYR A 31 -1.28 0.13 -1.99
N TYR A 32 -0.21 -0.20 -1.28
CA TYR A 32 -0.18 -0.25 0.18
C TYR A 32 0.58 0.95 0.75
N SER A 33 0.11 1.50 1.86
CA SER A 33 0.91 2.45 2.65
C SER A 33 2.00 1.72 3.44
N SER A 34 2.92 2.50 4.01
CA SER A 34 3.83 2.01 5.04
C SER A 34 3.07 1.48 6.26
N TRP A 35 3.71 0.57 7.00
CA TRP A 35 3.22 0.07 8.28
C TRP A 35 3.25 1.16 9.35
N SER A 36 2.26 1.12 10.24
CA SER A 36 2.12 2.00 11.41
C SER A 36 1.74 1.17 12.63
N TYR A 37 2.26 1.51 13.80
CA TYR A 37 1.93 0.82 15.05
C TYR A 37 0.81 1.53 15.81
N HIS A 38 -0.17 0.78 16.29
CA HIS A 38 -1.27 1.28 17.13
C HIS A 38 -1.03 0.91 18.61
N PRO A 39 -0.44 1.79 19.43
CA PRO A 39 0.07 1.42 20.75
C PRO A 39 -1.01 0.95 21.73
N GLN A 40 -2.19 1.57 21.72
CA GLN A 40 -3.27 1.25 22.67
C GLN A 40 -3.95 -0.09 22.41
N ARG A 41 -3.79 -0.64 21.20
CA ARG A 41 -4.42 -1.89 20.76
C ARG A 41 -3.39 -2.95 20.38
N SER A 42 -2.11 -2.61 20.49
CA SER A 42 -0.95 -3.47 20.27
C SER A 42 -0.98 -4.25 18.95
N TYR A 43 -1.28 -3.56 17.86
CA TYR A 43 -1.21 -4.12 16.50
C TYR A 43 -0.52 -3.16 15.54
N HIS A 44 -0.03 -3.71 14.43
CA HIS A 44 0.43 -2.92 13.29
C HIS A 44 -0.67 -2.87 12.25
N TYR A 45 -0.75 -1.77 11.52
CA TYR A 45 -1.68 -1.64 10.42
C TYR A 45 -1.05 -0.88 9.27
N ARG A 46 -1.59 -1.09 8.09
CA ARG A 46 -1.37 -0.24 6.92
C ARG A 46 -2.65 -0.14 6.13
N THR A 47 -2.72 0.85 5.27
CA THR A 47 -3.87 1.07 4.41
C THR A 47 -3.60 0.47 3.04
N TYR A 48 -4.50 -0.39 2.58
CA TYR A 48 -4.58 -0.82 1.19
C TYR A 48 -5.52 0.12 0.45
N TYR A 49 -4.99 0.89 -0.49
CA TYR A 49 -5.74 1.78 -1.36
C TYR A 49 -6.00 1.10 -2.70
N TYR A 50 -7.22 1.26 -3.24
CA TYR A 50 -7.58 0.72 -4.54
C TYR A 50 -8.63 1.53 -5.27
N LYS A 51 -8.64 1.39 -6.58
CA LYS A 51 -9.68 1.86 -7.49
C LYS A 51 -10.41 0.64 -8.07
N PRO A 52 -11.74 0.53 -7.86
CA PRO A 52 -12.53 -0.58 -8.41
C PRO A 52 -12.33 -0.75 -9.91
N THR A 53 -12.27 0.36 -10.66
CA THR A 53 -12.01 0.37 -12.10
C THR A 53 -10.92 1.37 -12.47
N PRO A 54 -10.25 1.22 -13.64
CA PRO A 54 -9.20 2.16 -14.09
C PRO A 54 -9.68 3.61 -14.25
N THR A 55 -10.98 3.81 -14.53
CA THR A 55 -11.60 5.13 -14.70
C THR A 55 -12.08 5.75 -13.39
N TYR A 56 -12.07 4.99 -12.27
CA TYR A 56 -12.52 5.50 -10.98
C TYR A 56 -11.54 6.58 -10.47
N THR A 57 -12.09 7.72 -10.05
CA THR A 57 -11.29 8.93 -9.79
C THR A 57 -10.69 8.98 -8.40
N SER A 58 -11.31 8.32 -7.43
CA SER A 58 -10.93 8.35 -6.01
C SER A 58 -10.47 6.98 -5.54
N TYR A 59 -9.70 6.90 -4.46
CA TYR A 59 -9.36 5.60 -3.88
C TYR A 59 -10.36 5.22 -2.80
N ASN A 60 -10.81 3.96 -2.85
CA ASN A 60 -11.35 3.27 -1.70
C ASN A 60 -10.18 2.69 -0.89
N TYR A 61 -10.46 2.30 0.36
CA TYR A 61 -9.42 1.70 1.19
C TYR A 61 -9.93 0.68 2.19
N HIS A 62 -9.08 -0.31 2.47
CA HIS A 62 -9.22 -1.27 3.55
C HIS A 62 -7.98 -1.21 4.46
N TYR A 63 -8.12 -1.61 5.71
CA TYR A 63 -6.98 -1.79 6.60
C TYR A 63 -6.44 -3.21 6.52
N CYS A 64 -5.13 -3.34 6.41
CA CYS A 64 -4.39 -4.57 6.63
C CYS A 64 -3.81 -4.51 8.04
N ILE A 65 -4.18 -5.45 8.90
CA ILE A 65 -3.86 -5.43 10.33
C ILE A 65 -3.06 -6.67 10.69
N HIS A 66 -1.90 -6.47 11.31
CA HIS A 66 -1.04 -7.52 11.79
C HIS A 66 -0.96 -7.48 13.32
N TYR A 67 -1.34 -8.58 13.96
CA TYR A 67 -1.26 -8.74 15.41
C TYR A 67 0.01 -9.51 15.77
N PRO A 68 0.93 -8.96 16.57
CA PRO A 68 2.11 -9.70 17.05
C PRO A 68 1.76 -10.99 17.81
N SER A 69 0.58 -11.05 18.44
CA SER A 69 0.06 -12.26 19.10
C SER A 69 -0.43 -13.34 18.13
N ARG A 70 -0.59 -13.03 16.84
CA ARG A 70 -1.00 -13.93 15.76
C ARG A 70 -0.12 -13.69 14.52
N PRO A 71 1.20 -13.95 14.63
CA PRO A 71 2.20 -13.42 13.69
C PRO A 71 2.12 -14.01 12.28
N ARG A 72 1.40 -15.12 12.09
CA ARG A 72 1.26 -15.76 10.77
C ARG A 72 0.35 -15.00 9.80
N TYR A 73 -0.54 -14.13 10.31
CA TYR A 73 -1.63 -13.59 9.50
C TYR A 73 -1.63 -12.06 9.42
N VAL A 74 -2.09 -11.56 8.27
CA VAL A 74 -2.51 -10.17 8.07
C VAL A 74 -4.00 -10.15 7.79
N TYR A 75 -4.77 -9.49 8.64
CA TYR A 75 -6.23 -9.46 8.56
C TYR A 75 -6.69 -8.25 7.75
N TYR A 76 -7.67 -8.44 6.88
CA TYR A 76 -8.24 -7.38 6.07
C TYR A 76 -9.56 -6.92 6.67
N TYR A 77 -9.64 -5.61 6.93
CA TYR A 77 -10.78 -4.96 7.54
C TYR A 77 -11.32 -3.86 6.64
N ASN A 78 -12.63 -3.88 6.37
CA ASN A 78 -13.30 -2.82 5.63
C ASN A 78 -13.85 -1.78 6.62
N PRO A 79 -13.34 -0.54 6.61
CA PRO A 79 -13.78 0.50 7.54
C PRO A 79 -15.16 1.07 7.21
N HIS A 80 -15.64 0.93 5.97
CA HIS A 80 -16.96 1.41 5.56
C HIS A 80 -18.06 0.47 6.06
N SER A 81 -17.89 -0.84 5.86
CA SER A 81 -18.83 -1.82 6.38
C SER A 81 -18.58 -2.15 7.85
N ARG A 82 -17.40 -1.84 8.39
CA ARG A 82 -16.93 -2.17 9.75
C ARG A 82 -16.81 -3.67 10.03
N HIS A 83 -16.30 -4.44 9.07
CA HIS A 83 -16.11 -5.87 9.28
C HIS A 83 -14.76 -6.35 8.72
N TYR A 84 -14.20 -7.36 9.39
CA TYR A 84 -13.16 -8.19 8.78
C TYR A 84 -13.77 -9.03 7.66
N TRP A 85 -13.06 -9.17 6.55
CA TRP A 85 -13.56 -9.89 5.37
C TRP A 85 -12.61 -10.97 4.85
N GLY A 86 -11.42 -11.08 5.45
CA GLY A 86 -10.48 -12.16 5.16
C GLY A 86 -9.16 -11.98 5.86
N ARG A 87 -8.24 -12.89 5.57
CA ARG A 87 -6.85 -12.83 6.03
C ARG A 87 -5.89 -13.35 4.98
N PHE A 88 -4.68 -12.83 5.02
CA PHE A 88 -3.53 -13.28 4.26
C PHE A 88 -2.60 -14.09 5.18
N ASP A 89 -2.19 -15.27 4.72
CA ASP A 89 -1.24 -16.17 5.34
C ASP A 89 0.16 -15.90 4.80
N LEU A 90 1.02 -15.38 5.67
CA LEU A 90 2.40 -15.04 5.37
C LEU A 90 3.25 -16.28 5.08
N GLU A 91 2.82 -17.45 5.56
CA GLU A 91 3.48 -18.73 5.33
C GLU A 91 2.78 -19.56 4.24
N GLY A 92 1.79 -18.97 3.55
CA GLY A 92 1.11 -19.59 2.42
C GLY A 92 2.09 -20.02 1.32
N LYS A 93 1.69 -21.00 0.51
CA LYS A 93 2.55 -21.58 -0.54
C LYS A 93 1.79 -21.68 -1.85
N ASP A 94 2.55 -21.77 -2.94
CA ASP A 94 2.02 -22.06 -4.28
C ASP A 94 0.92 -21.08 -4.75
N GLY A 95 1.03 -19.80 -4.36
CA GLY A 95 0.06 -18.76 -4.69
C GLY A 95 -1.22 -18.79 -3.86
N ALA A 96 -1.35 -19.75 -2.92
CA ALA A 96 -2.46 -19.85 -1.98
C ALA A 96 -2.10 -19.16 -0.66
N HIS A 97 -2.55 -17.93 -0.51
CA HIS A 97 -2.26 -17.10 0.67
C HIS A 97 -3.51 -16.50 1.31
N TYR A 98 -4.64 -16.43 0.63
CA TYR A 98 -5.79 -15.66 1.11
C TYR A 98 -6.97 -16.53 1.52
N SER A 99 -7.42 -16.38 2.76
CA SER A 99 -8.66 -16.97 3.26
C SER A 99 -9.74 -15.90 3.31
N ILE A 100 -10.70 -15.95 2.37
CA ILE A 100 -11.85 -15.03 2.34
C ILE A 100 -12.95 -15.51 3.29
N LEU A 101 -13.51 -14.61 4.10
CA LEU A 101 -14.62 -14.96 4.99
C LEU A 101 -15.95 -15.00 4.20
N ALA A 102 -16.75 -16.02 4.51
CA ALA A 102 -18.17 -16.04 4.17
C ALA A 102 -18.87 -14.81 4.77
N GLU A 103 -19.91 -14.30 4.10
CA GLU A 103 -20.54 -13.04 4.49
C GLU A 103 -21.13 -13.09 5.90
N GLU A 104 -21.75 -14.20 6.28
CA GLU A 104 -22.32 -14.43 7.61
C GLU A 104 -21.29 -14.41 8.75
N ASP A 105 -20.03 -14.74 8.44
CA ASP A 105 -18.92 -14.83 9.40
C ASP A 105 -18.13 -13.54 9.52
N ARG A 106 -18.41 -12.54 8.66
CA ARG A 106 -17.80 -11.21 8.77
C ARG A 106 -18.32 -10.55 10.05
N LYS A 107 -17.41 -10.16 10.94
CA LYS A 107 -17.70 -9.46 12.21
C LYS A 107 -16.84 -8.21 12.32
N GLU A 108 -17.32 -7.25 13.11
CA GLU A 108 -16.56 -6.05 13.46
C GLU A 108 -15.33 -6.40 14.30
N THR A 109 -15.45 -7.35 15.23
CA THR A 109 -14.35 -7.75 16.10
C THR A 109 -13.76 -9.08 15.66
N LEU A 110 -12.43 -9.14 15.52
CA LEU A 110 -11.73 -10.37 15.14
C LEU A 110 -11.93 -11.51 16.16
N SER A 111 -12.16 -11.20 17.44
CA SER A 111 -12.43 -12.21 18.47
C SER A 111 -13.80 -12.89 18.32
N GLU A 112 -14.71 -12.30 17.56
CA GLU A 112 -16.04 -12.86 17.28
C GLU A 112 -16.02 -13.79 16.05
N ILE A 113 -14.90 -13.87 15.34
CA ILE A 113 -14.71 -14.71 14.16
C ILE A 113 -13.98 -15.98 14.60
N PRO A 114 -14.63 -17.16 14.58
CA PRO A 114 -13.97 -18.40 14.96
C PRO A 114 -12.90 -18.77 13.93
N GLU A 115 -11.84 -19.44 14.37
CA GLU A 115 -10.74 -19.87 13.47
C GLU A 115 -11.26 -20.74 12.32
N SER A 116 -12.30 -21.56 12.56
CA SER A 116 -12.94 -22.41 11.56
C SER A 116 -13.73 -21.66 10.49
N ALA A 117 -14.04 -20.37 10.70
CA ALA A 117 -14.70 -19.54 9.68
C ALA A 117 -13.73 -19.11 8.57
N PHE A 118 -12.41 -19.18 8.81
CA PHE A 118 -11.43 -18.93 7.78
C PHE A 118 -11.25 -20.21 6.93
N PRO A 119 -11.68 -20.22 5.67
CA PRO A 119 -11.47 -21.37 4.79
C PRO A 119 -9.98 -21.56 4.49
N GLU A 120 -9.66 -22.68 3.84
CA GLU A 120 -8.31 -22.92 3.34
C GLU A 120 -7.85 -21.74 2.45
N PRO A 121 -6.58 -21.30 2.59
CA PRO A 121 -6.05 -20.24 1.75
C PRO A 121 -6.16 -20.58 0.26
N ALA A 122 -6.48 -19.57 -0.53
CA ALA A 122 -6.55 -19.61 -1.99
C ALA A 122 -5.78 -18.42 -2.59
N ALA A 123 -5.89 -18.23 -3.90
CA ALA A 123 -5.33 -17.06 -4.57
C ALA A 123 -5.90 -15.75 -3.99
N MET A 124 -5.16 -14.65 -4.16
CA MET A 124 -5.64 -13.32 -3.79
C MET A 124 -6.97 -13.02 -4.50
N PRO A 125 -7.96 -12.45 -3.79
CA PRO A 125 -9.23 -12.11 -4.38
C PRO A 125 -9.07 -10.97 -5.38
N VAL A 126 -10.10 -10.75 -6.19
CA VAL A 126 -10.18 -9.56 -7.05
C VAL A 126 -10.25 -8.28 -6.22
N ILE A 127 -9.81 -7.17 -6.80
CA ILE A 127 -10.03 -5.84 -6.23
C ILE A 127 -11.53 -5.69 -5.90
N PRO A 128 -11.90 -5.21 -4.70
CA PRO A 128 -13.30 -5.04 -4.35
C PRO A 128 -14.03 -4.15 -5.36
N ASP A 129 -15.26 -4.54 -5.71
CA ASP A 129 -16.12 -3.85 -6.69
C ASP A 129 -15.54 -3.77 -8.11
N SER A 130 -14.48 -4.53 -8.42
CA SER A 130 -13.90 -4.61 -9.76
C SER A 130 -14.73 -5.48 -10.71
N GLU A 131 -14.86 -5.03 -11.96
CA GLU A 131 -15.51 -5.77 -13.04
C GLU A 131 -14.52 -6.42 -14.03
N ASP A 132 -13.23 -6.05 -13.98
CA ASP A 132 -12.22 -6.50 -14.94
C ASP A 132 -11.36 -7.68 -14.43
N GLY A 133 -11.63 -8.16 -13.22
CA GLY A 133 -11.00 -9.35 -12.66
C GLY A 133 -9.57 -9.16 -12.16
N GLU A 134 -9.05 -7.93 -12.12
CA GLU A 134 -7.73 -7.66 -11.53
C GLU A 134 -7.68 -8.08 -10.06
N GLN A 135 -6.63 -8.81 -9.70
CA GLN A 135 -6.42 -9.29 -8.34
C GLN A 135 -5.84 -8.21 -7.44
N ILE A 136 -6.14 -8.30 -6.15
CA ILE A 136 -5.44 -7.52 -5.13
C ILE A 136 -3.96 -7.91 -5.16
N ALA A 137 -3.10 -6.91 -5.24
CA ALA A 137 -1.66 -7.10 -5.17
C ALA A 137 -1.28 -7.78 -3.85
N VAL A 138 -0.34 -8.72 -3.90
CA VAL A 138 0.14 -9.38 -2.69
C VAL A 138 0.75 -8.34 -1.73
N PRO A 139 0.36 -8.34 -0.45
CA PRO A 139 0.97 -7.46 0.53
C PRO A 139 2.48 -7.74 0.66
N GLU A 140 3.34 -6.74 0.41
CA GLU A 140 4.79 -6.84 0.65
C GLU A 140 5.09 -6.68 2.14
N GLY A 141 5.98 -7.51 2.69
CA GLY A 141 6.57 -7.34 4.03
C GLY A 141 5.63 -7.50 5.23
N VAL A 142 6.19 -7.95 6.34
CA VAL A 142 5.62 -7.76 7.68
C VAL A 142 6.31 -6.61 8.41
N PRO A 143 5.68 -5.99 9.41
CA PRO A 143 6.34 -4.99 10.25
C PRO A 143 7.69 -5.46 10.81
N GLY A 144 7.92 -6.77 10.99
CA GLY A 144 9.21 -7.28 11.46
C GLY A 144 10.39 -7.13 10.48
N GLU A 145 10.14 -6.91 9.18
CA GLU A 145 11.18 -6.73 8.16
C GLU A 145 11.30 -5.26 7.70
N ASP A 146 10.22 -4.48 7.84
CA ASP A 146 10.14 -3.07 7.36
C ASP A 146 10.20 -2.02 8.48
N LEU A 147 10.27 -2.41 9.76
CA LEU A 147 10.48 -1.46 10.85
C LEU A 147 11.98 -1.23 11.05
N PRO A 148 12.48 0.01 11.02
CA PRO A 148 13.82 0.26 11.54
C PRO A 148 13.85 -0.17 13.01
N GLU A 149 14.85 -0.97 13.41
CA GLU A 149 15.19 -1.16 14.82
C GLU A 149 15.51 0.24 15.41
N GLY A 150 14.52 0.90 16.01
CA GLY A 150 14.79 2.11 16.79
C GLY A 150 13.76 3.24 16.80
N ASP A 151 12.72 3.26 15.97
CA ASP A 151 11.81 4.43 15.95
C ASP A 151 10.56 4.21 16.82
N ALA A 152 10.80 4.30 18.13
CA ALA A 152 9.80 4.81 19.04
C ALA A 152 9.44 6.25 18.64
N ALA A 153 8.18 6.45 18.24
CA ALA A 153 7.47 7.73 18.33
C ALA A 153 8.21 8.99 17.85
N THR A 154 8.11 9.28 16.56
CA THR A 154 7.98 10.67 16.10
C THR A 154 6.87 10.72 15.06
N GLY A 155 5.71 11.20 15.51
CA GLY A 155 4.61 11.53 14.61
C GLY A 155 5.05 12.66 13.69
N ASP A 156 5.03 12.39 12.39
CA ASP A 156 4.82 13.41 11.38
C ASP A 156 3.83 12.81 10.37
N ALA A 157 2.56 13.13 10.59
CA ALA A 157 1.53 12.85 9.61
C ALA A 157 1.83 13.72 8.37
N PRO A 158 1.77 13.17 7.14
CA PRO A 158 1.81 14.03 5.97
C PRO A 158 0.59 14.96 6.01
N ALA A 159 0.87 16.25 5.88
CA ALA A 159 -0.14 17.30 5.85
C ALA A 159 -1.17 17.01 4.74
N ASP A 160 -2.44 16.92 5.15
CA ASP A 160 -3.57 17.01 4.26
C ASP A 160 -3.52 18.35 3.51
N ASN A 161 -3.76 18.27 2.20
CA ASN A 161 -3.94 19.42 1.31
C ASN A 161 -5.43 19.78 1.22
#